data_AF-A0A3L5TS97-F1
#
_entry.id   AF-A0A3L5TS97-F1
#
_cell.length_a   1.000
_cell.length_b   1.000
_cell.length_c   1.000
_cell.angle_alpha   90.00
_cell.angle_beta   90.00
_cell.angle_gamma   90.00
#
_symmetry.space_group_name_H-M   'P 1'
#
loop_
_entity.id
_entity.type
_entity.pdbx_description
1 polymer ?
#
loop_
_entity_poly.entity_id
_entity_poly.type
_entity_poly.pdbx_seq_one_letter_code
_entity_poly.pdbx_strand_id
1 'polypeptide(L)'
;LHWIYRFAIQIIVICGWSLWDSWGPCNVTCGNGQQRRRRSCNNPAPANGGTYCQGEEYDYISCTLPVCPVNGGWSSWISGACNATCGIGQQSRRRYCNTPSQANGGADCKGEEDDLISCTRSECAEQQSGNTPIVVGTVIGVLVIVILLVTFVTYAKRRWHNSKKKPDYEITDMTKVKAHIYGETHANHAYQNDQHTAEIEVTTTDNVSLLFMEFY
;
A
#
# COMPACT_ATOMS: atom_id res chain seq x y z
N LEU A 1 46.78 96.41 -23.94
CA LEU A 1 46.36 95.17 -23.23
C LEU A 1 45.43 95.56 -22.09
N HIS A 2 44.14 95.72 -22.38
CA HIS A 2 43.15 96.21 -21.43
C HIS A 2 42.64 95.03 -20.59
N TRP A 3 43.26 94.80 -19.42
CA TRP A 3 42.79 93.81 -18.45
C TRP A 3 41.54 94.35 -17.77
N ILE A 4 40.39 94.19 -18.41
CA ILE A 4 39.10 94.40 -17.75
C ILE A 4 38.95 93.23 -16.77
N TYR A 5 39.31 93.44 -15.51
CA TYR A 5 38.97 92.54 -14.43
C TYR A 5 37.44 92.45 -14.38
N ARG A 6 36.88 91.39 -14.98
CA ARG A 6 35.47 91.05 -14.79
C ARG A 6 35.32 90.55 -13.37
N PHE A 7 34.96 91.44 -12.45
CA PHE A 7 34.40 91.05 -11.16
C PHE A 7 33.02 90.44 -11.44
N ALA A 8 32.99 89.11 -11.56
CA ALA A 8 31.73 88.37 -11.55
C ALA A 8 31.21 88.36 -10.11
N ILE A 9 30.16 89.13 -9.85
CA ILE A 9 29.41 89.03 -8.58
C ILE A 9 28.66 87.70 -8.62
N GLN A 10 29.12 86.72 -7.84
CA GLN A 10 28.45 85.43 -7.69
C GLN A 10 27.33 85.58 -6.65
N ILE A 11 26.07 85.52 -7.08
CA ILE A 11 24.92 85.55 -6.16
C ILE A 11 24.70 84.15 -5.59
N ILE A 12 24.98 83.97 -4.30
CA ILE A 12 24.67 82.74 -3.56
C ILE A 12 23.16 82.71 -3.31
N VAL A 13 22.49 81.64 -3.73
CA VAL A 13 21.07 81.43 -3.46
C VAL A 13 20.94 80.30 -2.44
N ILE A 14 20.53 80.66 -1.23
CA ILE A 14 20.16 79.68 -0.19
C ILE A 14 18.80 79.11 -0.57
N CYS A 15 18.67 77.81 -0.44
CA CYS A 15 17.44 77.10 -0.74
C CYS A 15 16.24 77.56 0.13
N GLY A 16 15.02 77.33 -0.36
CA GLY A 16 13.80 77.42 0.42
C GLY A 16 12.83 76.30 0.10
N TRP A 17 12.08 75.87 1.11
CA TRP A 17 11.04 74.87 0.96
C TRP A 17 9.83 75.45 0.19
N SER A 18 9.26 74.64 -0.71
CA SER A 18 7.90 74.89 -1.21
C SER A 18 6.89 74.78 -0.06
N LEU A 19 5.65 75.20 -0.34
CA LEU A 19 4.53 74.79 0.48
C LEU A 19 4.41 73.25 0.47
N TRP A 20 3.84 72.73 1.55
CA TRP A 20 3.47 71.33 1.60
C TRP A 20 2.35 71.03 0.60
N ASP A 21 2.49 69.92 -0.10
CA ASP A 21 1.39 69.31 -0.84
C ASP A 21 0.25 68.94 0.11
N SER A 22 -0.95 68.74 -0.44
CA SER A 22 -2.05 68.13 0.30
C SER A 22 -1.68 66.73 0.79
N TRP A 23 -2.28 66.30 1.89
CA TRP A 23 -2.13 64.93 2.38
C TRP A 23 -2.59 63.93 1.32
N GLY A 24 -1.73 62.94 1.05
CA GLY A 24 -2.11 61.77 0.27
C GLY A 24 -3.12 60.88 0.99
N PRO A 25 -3.65 59.85 0.31
CA PRO A 25 -4.55 58.88 0.93
C PRO A 25 -3.85 58.10 2.05
N CYS A 26 -4.65 57.47 2.91
CA CYS A 26 -4.13 56.52 3.88
C CYS A 26 -3.46 55.35 3.14
N ASN A 27 -2.29 54.92 3.61
CA ASN A 27 -1.53 53.83 2.99
C ASN A 27 -2.17 52.44 3.15
N VAL A 28 -3.18 52.31 4.01
CA VAL A 28 -3.99 51.11 4.21
C VAL A 28 -5.42 51.37 3.75
N THR A 29 -6.15 50.28 3.52
CA THR A 29 -7.58 50.32 3.17
C THR A 29 -8.49 50.05 4.37
N CYS A 30 -7.93 49.55 5.47
CA CYS A 30 -8.62 49.26 6.73
C CYS A 30 -7.63 49.35 7.90
N GLY A 31 -8.13 49.54 9.11
CA GLY A 31 -7.32 49.63 10.32
C GLY A 31 -6.48 50.92 10.40
N ASN A 32 -5.35 50.84 11.10
CA ASN A 32 -4.48 51.98 11.32
C ASN A 32 -3.39 52.04 10.25
N GLY A 33 -3.16 53.23 9.71
CA GLY A 33 -2.11 53.50 8.74
C GLY A 33 -1.57 54.92 8.84
N GLN A 34 -0.96 55.37 7.76
CA GLN A 34 -0.36 56.70 7.65
C GLN A 34 -0.71 57.37 6.32
N GLN A 35 -0.95 58.67 6.38
CA GLN A 35 -0.95 59.56 5.22
C GLN A 35 0.43 60.20 5.10
N ARG A 36 0.80 60.55 3.86
CA ARG A 36 2.07 61.21 3.55
C ARG A 36 1.80 62.49 2.76
N ARG A 37 2.51 63.56 3.07
CA ARG A 37 2.62 64.75 2.22
C ARG A 37 4.09 65.04 1.92
N ARG A 38 4.34 65.83 0.88
CA ARG A 38 5.68 66.17 0.40
C ARG A 38 5.81 67.68 0.27
N ARG A 39 7.01 68.20 0.43
CA ARG A 39 7.43 69.54 -0.01
C ARG A 39 8.72 69.41 -0.80
N SER A 40 9.03 70.36 -1.65
CA SER A 40 10.22 70.33 -2.51
C SER A 40 11.19 71.45 -2.15
N CYS A 41 12.48 71.20 -2.27
CA CYS A 41 13.53 72.20 -2.03
C CYS A 41 13.77 73.05 -3.29
N ASN A 42 12.78 73.82 -3.70
CA ASN A 42 12.80 74.55 -4.98
C ASN A 42 12.26 75.99 -4.91
N ASN A 43 12.01 76.53 -3.72
CA ASN A 43 11.42 77.86 -3.54
C ASN A 43 12.24 78.76 -2.59
N PRO A 44 13.43 79.24 -3.02
CA PRO A 44 14.11 78.97 -4.30
C PRO A 44 15.00 77.71 -4.26
N ALA A 45 15.44 77.22 -5.42
CA ALA A 45 16.44 76.15 -5.48
C ALA A 45 17.85 76.69 -5.13
N PRO A 46 18.71 75.90 -4.46
CA PRO A 46 20.06 76.34 -4.14
C PRO A 46 20.92 76.52 -5.40
N ALA A 47 21.69 77.61 -5.46
CA ALA A 47 22.57 77.91 -6.59
C ALA A 47 23.87 78.55 -6.13
N ASN A 48 24.92 78.44 -6.97
CA ASN A 48 26.20 79.11 -6.80
C ASN A 48 26.90 78.86 -5.44
N GLY A 49 26.82 77.62 -4.94
CA GLY A 49 27.41 77.23 -3.65
C GLY A 49 26.50 77.47 -2.44
N GLY A 50 25.22 77.81 -2.65
CA GLY A 50 24.22 77.86 -1.59
C GLY A 50 23.90 76.49 -0.98
N THR A 51 23.48 76.48 0.28
CA THR A 51 23.20 75.25 1.03
C THR A 51 21.85 74.63 0.65
N TYR A 52 21.74 73.30 0.80
CA TYR A 52 20.50 72.55 0.58
C TYR A 52 19.53 72.68 1.76
N CYS A 53 18.22 72.46 1.51
CA CYS A 53 17.18 72.67 2.51
C CYS A 53 17.38 71.75 3.70
N GLN A 54 17.40 72.35 4.89
CA GLN A 54 17.46 71.61 6.14
C GLN A 54 16.05 71.17 6.55
N GLY A 55 15.94 69.92 6.99
CA GLY A 55 14.69 69.28 7.41
C GLY A 55 14.16 68.25 6.43
N GLU A 56 13.02 67.64 6.78
CA GLU A 56 12.46 66.52 6.03
C GLU A 56 11.69 66.97 4.79
N GLU A 57 11.84 66.22 3.70
CA GLU A 57 11.07 66.39 2.46
C GLU A 57 9.65 65.84 2.59
N TYR A 58 9.47 64.85 3.46
CA TYR A 58 8.22 64.15 3.69
C TYR A 58 7.73 64.36 5.12
N ASP A 59 6.41 64.38 5.26
CA ASP A 59 5.75 64.42 6.56
C ASP A 59 4.64 63.36 6.58
N TYR A 60 4.39 62.81 7.77
CA TYR A 60 3.53 61.65 7.99
C TYR A 60 2.57 61.91 9.15
N ILE A 61 1.31 61.53 8.96
CA ILE A 61 0.29 61.59 10.00
C ILE A 61 -0.48 60.27 10.06
N SER A 62 -0.88 59.85 11.25
CA SER A 62 -1.71 58.65 11.43
C SER A 62 -3.11 58.84 10.85
N CYS A 63 -3.64 57.79 10.22
CA CYS A 63 -5.03 57.67 9.80
C CYS A 63 -5.64 56.39 10.34
N THR A 64 -6.91 56.45 10.74
CA THR A 64 -7.68 55.29 11.22
C THR A 64 -8.87 55.08 10.32
N LEU A 65 -8.93 53.89 9.71
CA LEU A 65 -9.99 53.41 8.85
C LEU A 65 -10.80 52.31 9.56
N PRO A 66 -11.95 51.86 9.00
CA PRO A 66 -12.71 50.75 9.57
C PRO A 66 -11.85 49.51 9.80
N VAL A 67 -12.19 48.72 10.83
CA VAL A 67 -11.44 47.52 11.19
C VAL A 67 -11.38 46.55 10.01
N CYS A 68 -10.22 45.91 9.82
CA CYS A 68 -10.02 44.99 8.71
C CYS A 68 -10.91 43.75 8.79
N PRO A 69 -11.38 43.25 7.61
CA PRO A 69 -12.05 41.96 7.54
C PRO A 69 -11.10 40.85 8.00
N VAL A 70 -11.62 39.94 8.82
CA VAL A 70 -10.92 38.73 9.26
C VAL A 70 -11.60 37.56 8.58
N ASN A 71 -10.91 36.91 7.65
CA ASN A 71 -11.43 35.73 6.98
C ASN A 71 -11.40 34.53 7.93
N GLY A 72 -12.41 33.68 7.84
CA GLY A 72 -12.49 32.41 8.55
C GLY A 72 -11.32 31.50 8.19
N GLY A 73 -10.73 30.86 9.19
CA GLY A 73 -9.68 29.86 9.04
C GLY A 73 -10.09 28.52 9.66
N TRP A 74 -9.76 27.45 8.96
CA TRP A 74 -10.01 26.09 9.42
C TRP A 74 -9.11 25.72 10.60
N SER A 75 -9.69 25.11 11.62
CA SER A 75 -8.93 24.39 12.64
C SER A 75 -8.25 23.16 12.04
N SER A 76 -7.36 22.54 12.83
CA SER A 76 -6.89 21.19 12.52
C SER A 76 -8.05 20.21 12.48
N TRP A 77 -7.90 19.15 11.66
CA TRP A 77 -8.85 18.05 11.60
C TRP A 77 -8.81 17.22 12.89
N ILE A 78 -9.99 16.95 13.42
CA ILE A 78 -10.25 16.03 14.53
C ILE A 78 -10.76 14.74 13.90
N SER A 79 -9.93 13.70 13.90
CA SER A 79 -10.29 12.40 13.30
C SER A 79 -10.84 11.45 14.36
N GLY A 80 -11.91 10.74 14.03
CA GLY A 80 -12.47 9.67 14.83
C GLY A 80 -11.68 8.36 14.69
N ALA A 81 -12.19 7.29 15.31
CA ALA A 81 -11.60 5.97 15.17
C ALA A 81 -11.86 5.39 13.77
N CYS A 82 -10.88 4.61 13.26
CA CYS A 82 -11.08 3.77 12.10
C CYS A 82 -12.13 2.69 12.38
N ASN A 83 -13.12 2.55 11.50
CA ASN A 83 -14.19 1.56 11.65
C ASN A 83 -13.73 0.11 11.41
N ALA A 84 -12.63 -0.09 10.67
CA ALA A 84 -12.08 -1.40 10.41
C ALA A 84 -11.22 -1.89 11.58
N THR A 85 -11.35 -3.17 11.93
CA THR A 85 -10.50 -3.83 12.93
C THR A 85 -9.13 -4.20 12.37
N CYS A 86 -9.07 -4.55 11.08
CA CYS A 86 -7.86 -4.86 10.33
C CYS A 86 -8.01 -4.37 8.88
N GLY A 87 -6.90 -4.23 8.15
CA GLY A 87 -6.90 -3.80 6.76
C GLY A 87 -7.37 -2.36 6.55
N ILE A 88 -8.00 -2.09 5.41
CA ILE A 88 -8.48 -0.76 5.02
C ILE A 88 -9.88 -0.53 5.57
N GLY A 89 -10.09 0.61 6.22
CA GLY A 89 -11.39 1.09 6.69
C GLY A 89 -11.61 2.55 6.33
N GLN A 90 -12.62 3.13 6.98
CA GLN A 90 -12.93 4.56 6.92
C GLN A 90 -12.99 5.16 8.31
N GLN A 91 -12.62 6.44 8.41
CA GLN A 91 -12.77 7.25 9.59
C GLN A 91 -13.39 8.60 9.22
N SER A 92 -14.30 9.07 10.05
CA SER A 92 -14.84 10.42 9.93
C SER A 92 -13.87 11.40 10.58
N ARG A 93 -13.72 12.59 9.99
CA ARG A 93 -13.00 13.71 10.57
C ARG A 93 -13.81 14.98 10.46
N ARG A 94 -13.68 15.86 11.45
CA ARG A 94 -14.32 17.15 11.52
C ARG A 94 -13.30 18.25 11.78
N ARG A 95 -13.48 19.43 11.21
CA ARG A 95 -12.73 20.65 11.54
C ARG A 95 -13.73 21.78 11.78
N TYR A 96 -13.30 22.89 12.37
CA TYR A 96 -14.18 24.02 12.65
C TYR A 96 -13.63 25.29 12.00
N CYS A 97 -14.50 26.16 11.49
CA CYS A 97 -14.11 27.47 10.96
C CYS A 97 -13.97 28.49 12.09
N ASN A 98 -12.95 28.32 12.92
CA ASN A 98 -12.74 29.15 14.11
C ASN A 98 -11.27 29.52 14.39
N THR A 99 -10.37 29.27 13.44
CA THR A 99 -8.93 29.53 13.59
C THR A 99 -8.42 30.45 12.47
N PRO A 100 -8.80 31.74 12.43
CA PRO A 100 -9.74 32.43 13.32
C PRO A 100 -11.20 32.32 12.85
N SER A 101 -12.17 32.72 13.69
CA SER A 101 -13.54 32.94 13.23
C SER A 101 -13.64 34.17 12.34
N GLN A 102 -14.52 34.13 11.35
CA GLN A 102 -14.76 35.28 10.48
C GLN A 102 -15.27 36.50 11.27
N ALA A 103 -14.80 37.69 10.91
CA ALA A 103 -15.24 38.95 11.52
C ALA A 103 -15.14 40.12 10.55
N ASN A 104 -15.83 41.23 10.86
CA ASN A 104 -15.77 42.50 10.12
C ASN A 104 -16.03 42.35 8.60
N GLY A 105 -16.94 41.45 8.20
CA GLY A 105 -17.23 41.19 6.79
C GLY A 105 -16.18 40.36 6.06
N GLY A 106 -15.29 39.68 6.78
CA GLY A 106 -14.41 38.67 6.20
C GLY A 106 -15.17 37.46 5.66
N ALA A 107 -14.54 36.77 4.71
CA ALA A 107 -15.13 35.62 4.04
C ALA A 107 -15.16 34.39 4.95
N ASP A 108 -16.16 33.53 4.74
CA ASP A 108 -16.27 32.25 5.41
C ASP A 108 -15.23 31.24 4.88
N CYS A 109 -14.99 30.18 5.66
CA CYS A 109 -14.13 29.10 5.25
C CYS A 109 -14.66 28.40 3.99
N LYS A 110 -13.77 28.11 3.05
CA LYS A 110 -14.11 27.34 1.85
C LYS A 110 -13.87 25.85 2.05
N GLY A 111 -14.86 25.04 1.71
CA GLY A 111 -14.83 23.57 1.78
C GLY A 111 -15.72 23.01 2.89
N GLU A 112 -15.67 21.69 3.07
CA GLU A 112 -16.57 20.99 4.01
C GLU A 112 -16.03 20.98 5.45
N GLU A 113 -16.95 21.03 6.42
CA GLU A 113 -16.66 20.90 7.86
C GLU A 113 -16.38 19.45 8.25
N ASP A 114 -17.10 18.51 7.64
CA ASP A 114 -17.04 17.08 7.85
C ASP A 114 -16.49 16.37 6.62
N ASP A 115 -15.69 15.33 6.82
CA ASP A 115 -15.11 14.55 5.74
C ASP A 115 -14.91 13.08 6.16
N LEU A 116 -14.92 12.16 5.18
CA LEU A 116 -14.72 10.74 5.38
C LEU A 116 -13.48 10.28 4.63
N ILE A 117 -12.47 9.85 5.37
CA ILE A 117 -11.19 9.43 4.80
C ILE A 117 -10.93 7.95 5.02
N SER A 118 -10.12 7.35 4.15
CA SER A 118 -9.60 6.00 4.36
C SER A 118 -8.63 5.97 5.54
N CYS A 119 -8.62 4.85 6.24
CA CYS A 119 -7.67 4.52 7.29
C CYS A 119 -7.15 3.10 7.10
N THR A 120 -5.95 2.83 7.60
CA THR A 120 -5.30 1.51 7.48
C THR A 120 -4.93 1.00 8.86
N ARG A 121 -5.41 -0.20 9.19
CA ARG A 121 -5.03 -0.98 10.38
C ARG A 121 -4.07 -2.09 9.98
N SER A 122 -3.62 -2.87 10.97
CA SER A 122 -2.82 -4.07 10.73
C SER A 122 -3.51 -5.00 9.74
N GLU A 123 -2.73 -5.73 8.95
CA GLU A 123 -3.26 -6.68 7.98
C GLU A 123 -4.23 -7.68 8.64
N CYS A 124 -5.29 -8.03 7.91
CA CYS A 124 -6.23 -9.02 8.40
C CYS A 124 -5.58 -10.40 8.36
N ALA A 125 -5.66 -11.14 9.46
CA ALA A 125 -5.32 -12.55 9.45
C ALA A 125 -6.20 -13.23 8.39
N GLU A 126 -5.55 -13.79 7.38
CA GLU A 126 -6.21 -14.52 6.31
C GLU A 126 -7.01 -15.65 6.95
N GLN A 127 -8.34 -15.53 6.97
CA GLN A 127 -9.21 -16.65 7.27
C GLN A 127 -9.02 -17.62 6.11
N GLN A 128 -8.16 -18.62 6.28
CA GLN A 128 -8.12 -19.73 5.35
C GLN A 128 -9.53 -20.32 5.29
N SER A 129 -10.25 -19.99 4.22
CA SER A 129 -11.50 -20.64 3.87
C SER A 129 -11.16 -22.10 3.70
N GLY A 130 -11.42 -22.88 4.75
CA GLY A 130 -11.03 -24.27 4.91
C GLY A 130 -11.83 -25.20 3.99
N ASN A 131 -11.89 -24.89 2.71
CA ASN A 131 -12.43 -25.77 1.69
C ASN A 131 -11.30 -26.32 0.82
N THR A 132 -11.12 -27.64 0.96
CA THR A 132 -10.66 -28.62 -0.04
C THR A 132 -9.15 -28.81 -0.24
N PRO A 133 -8.56 -29.74 0.53
CA PRO A 133 -8.04 -30.98 -0.10
C PRO A 133 -8.63 -32.28 0.46
N ILE A 134 -9.20 -32.25 1.68
CA ILE A 134 -9.74 -33.46 2.34
C ILE A 134 -10.99 -33.97 1.61
N VAL A 135 -11.90 -33.08 1.20
CA VAL A 135 -13.14 -33.46 0.50
C VAL A 135 -12.86 -34.04 -0.90
N VAL A 136 -11.80 -33.58 -1.57
CA VAL A 136 -11.40 -34.11 -2.88
C VAL A 136 -10.76 -35.49 -2.71
N GLY A 137 -9.96 -35.69 -1.67
CA GLY A 137 -9.35 -36.98 -1.35
C GLY A 137 -10.37 -38.07 -0.97
N THR A 138 -11.42 -37.73 -0.22
CA THR A 138 -12.46 -38.71 0.17
C THR A 138 -13.32 -39.16 -1.02
N VAL A 139 -13.66 -38.25 -1.94
CA VAL A 139 -14.44 -38.60 -3.15
C VAL A 139 -13.65 -39.52 -4.08
N ILE A 140 -12.36 -39.23 -4.30
CA ILE A 140 -11.49 -40.08 -5.13
C ILE A 140 -11.30 -41.45 -4.46
N GLY A 141 -11.08 -41.49 -3.15
CA GLY A 141 -10.93 -42.74 -2.40
C GLY A 141 -12.16 -43.64 -2.50
N VAL A 142 -13.38 -43.09 -2.36
CA VAL A 142 -14.63 -43.84 -2.50
C VAL A 142 -14.80 -44.35 -3.94
N LEU A 143 -14.49 -43.55 -4.95
CA LEU A 143 -14.56 -43.99 -6.36
C LEU A 143 -13.61 -45.16 -6.65
N VAL A 144 -12.37 -45.11 -6.14
CA VAL A 144 -11.39 -46.21 -6.30
C VAL A 144 -11.90 -47.49 -5.62
N ILE A 145 -12.42 -47.39 -4.40
CA ILE A 145 -12.98 -48.56 -3.68
C ILE A 145 -14.16 -49.16 -4.45
N VAL A 146 -15.08 -48.35 -4.96
CA VAL A 146 -16.21 -48.82 -5.75
C VAL A 146 -15.73 -49.52 -7.03
N ILE A 147 -14.74 -48.96 -7.73
CA ILE A 147 -14.14 -49.58 -8.93
C ILE A 147 -13.50 -50.92 -8.59
N LEU A 148 -12.75 -51.02 -7.48
CA LEU A 148 -12.14 -52.27 -7.02
C LEU A 148 -13.19 -53.34 -6.68
N LEU A 149 -14.30 -52.94 -6.03
CA LEU A 149 -15.40 -53.86 -5.73
C LEU A 149 -16.11 -54.33 -7.00
N VAL A 150 -16.39 -53.45 -7.95
CA VAL A 150 -17.02 -53.82 -9.23
C VAL A 150 -16.11 -54.73 -10.05
N THR A 151 -14.82 -54.42 -10.15
CA THR A 151 -13.84 -55.28 -10.84
C THR A 151 -13.69 -56.64 -10.17
N PHE A 152 -13.70 -56.70 -8.83
CA PHE A 152 -13.67 -57.96 -8.09
C PHE A 152 -14.95 -58.79 -8.31
N VAL A 153 -16.14 -58.19 -8.24
CA VAL A 153 -17.42 -58.88 -8.47
C VAL A 153 -17.51 -59.39 -9.91
N THR A 154 -17.11 -58.58 -10.89
CA THR A 154 -17.08 -59.00 -12.30
C THR A 154 -16.04 -60.09 -12.55
N TYR A 155 -14.87 -60.02 -11.91
CA TYR A 155 -13.86 -61.07 -11.94
C TYR A 155 -14.38 -62.39 -11.33
N ALA A 156 -14.99 -62.34 -10.15
CA ALA A 156 -15.57 -63.51 -9.49
C ALA A 156 -16.69 -64.14 -10.34
N LYS A 157 -17.57 -63.33 -10.94
CA LYS A 157 -18.62 -63.79 -11.87
C LYS A 157 -18.03 -64.46 -13.11
N ARG A 158 -16.97 -63.87 -13.69
CA ARG A 158 -16.27 -64.43 -14.86
C ARG A 158 -15.58 -65.75 -14.53
N ARG A 159 -14.93 -65.84 -13.36
CA ARG A 159 -14.29 -67.07 -12.88
C ARG A 159 -15.32 -68.18 -12.59
N TRP A 160 -16.47 -67.83 -12.02
CA TRP A 160 -17.58 -68.78 -11.83
C TRP A 160 -18.16 -69.28 -13.15
N HIS A 161 -18.36 -68.40 -14.14
CA HIS A 161 -18.80 -68.81 -15.49
C HIS A 161 -17.77 -69.71 -16.19
N ASN A 162 -16.48 -69.40 -16.09
CA ASN A 162 -15.43 -70.24 -16.65
C ASN A 162 -15.36 -71.61 -15.97
N SER A 163 -15.67 -71.71 -14.68
CA SER A 163 -15.77 -73.00 -13.96
C SER A 163 -16.93 -73.88 -14.46
N LYS A 164 -17.92 -73.33 -15.18
CA LYS A 164 -19.01 -74.09 -15.78
C LYS A 164 -18.76 -74.56 -17.21
N LYS A 165 -17.65 -74.17 -17.84
CA LYS A 165 -17.24 -74.75 -19.13
C LYS A 165 -16.55 -76.10 -18.89
N LYS A 166 -17.27 -77.21 -19.10
CA LYS A 166 -16.65 -78.53 -19.29
C LYS A 166 -16.00 -78.58 -20.67
N PRO A 167 -14.80 -79.16 -20.83
CA PRO A 167 -14.27 -79.51 -22.14
C PRO A 167 -15.01 -80.73 -22.69
N ASP A 168 -15.64 -80.58 -23.86
CA ASP A 168 -16.08 -81.71 -24.66
C ASP A 168 -14.83 -82.32 -25.32
N TYR A 169 -14.45 -83.54 -24.92
CA TYR A 169 -13.47 -84.33 -25.65
C TYR A 169 -14.23 -85.29 -26.56
N GLU A 170 -14.01 -85.11 -27.86
CA GLU A 170 -14.60 -85.90 -28.94
C GLU A 170 -13.78 -87.18 -29.12
N ILE A 171 -14.46 -88.32 -29.10
CA ILE A 171 -13.86 -89.66 -29.22
C ILE A 171 -13.51 -89.88 -30.69
N THR A 172 -12.23 -90.02 -31.01
CA THR A 172 -11.78 -90.68 -32.23
C THR A 172 -10.93 -91.89 -31.90
N ASP A 173 -11.35 -92.99 -32.51
CA ASP A 173 -10.80 -94.34 -32.51
C ASP A 173 -9.28 -94.38 -32.77
N MET A 174 -8.58 -95.29 -32.08
CA MET A 174 -7.68 -96.24 -32.73
C MET A 174 -7.14 -97.24 -31.70
N THR A 175 -7.73 -98.44 -31.75
CA THR A 175 -7.00 -99.70 -31.64
C THR A 175 -5.49 -99.58 -31.88
N LYS A 176 -4.66 -99.54 -30.81
CA LYS A 176 -3.27 -100.02 -30.85
C LYS A 176 -2.59 -100.00 -29.47
N VAL A 177 -2.13 -101.21 -29.12
CA VAL A 177 -0.93 -101.52 -28.32
C VAL A 177 -1.07 -101.54 -26.79
N LYS A 178 -1.16 -102.80 -26.34
CA LYS A 178 -0.89 -103.38 -25.03
C LYS A 178 0.60 -103.29 -24.68
N ALA A 179 0.91 -103.34 -23.38
CA ALA A 179 2.21 -103.38 -22.68
C ALA A 179 2.75 -101.98 -22.29
N HIS A 180 3.14 -101.71 -21.04
CA HIS A 180 4.02 -102.50 -20.18
C HIS A 180 3.77 -102.23 -18.67
N ILE A 181 4.10 -103.23 -17.87
CA ILE A 181 3.97 -103.41 -16.42
C ILE A 181 5.18 -102.79 -15.67
N TYR A 182 5.00 -102.21 -14.46
CA TYR A 182 5.65 -102.56 -13.15
C TYR A 182 5.84 -101.39 -12.15
N GLY A 183 5.54 -101.68 -10.86
CA GLY A 183 6.19 -101.18 -9.61
C GLY A 183 5.94 -99.73 -9.20
N GLU A 184 5.87 -99.31 -7.93
CA GLU A 184 6.16 -99.93 -6.63
C GLU A 184 5.52 -99.11 -5.49
N THR A 185 5.38 -99.77 -4.34
CA THR A 185 4.81 -99.37 -3.05
C THR A 185 5.75 -98.54 -2.16
N HIS A 186 5.21 -97.94 -1.09
CA HIS A 186 5.73 -97.74 0.30
C HIS A 186 5.24 -96.37 0.86
N ALA A 187 4.34 -96.32 1.86
CA ALA A 187 4.57 -96.44 3.32
C ALA A 187 5.56 -95.36 3.84
N ASN A 188 5.41 -94.67 4.98
CA ASN A 188 4.47 -94.61 6.10
C ASN A 188 4.92 -93.42 6.98
N HIS A 189 3.99 -92.87 7.77
CA HIS A 189 4.13 -92.31 9.14
C HIS A 189 5.33 -91.42 9.57
N ALA A 190 5.01 -90.29 10.24
CA ALA A 190 5.28 -89.97 11.66
C ALA A 190 5.31 -88.43 11.86
N TYR A 191 4.47 -87.80 12.68
CA TYR A 191 4.40 -87.73 14.15
C TYR A 191 5.05 -86.45 14.72
N GLN A 192 4.17 -85.54 15.14
CA GLN A 192 4.19 -84.64 16.32
C GLN A 192 5.35 -83.67 16.66
N ASN A 193 4.85 -82.46 17.00
CA ASN A 193 5.12 -81.65 18.19
C ASN A 193 6.25 -80.59 18.21
N ASP A 194 5.75 -79.35 18.28
CA ASP A 194 5.94 -78.38 19.36
C ASP A 194 7.21 -77.52 19.49
N GLN A 195 6.88 -76.25 19.76
CA GLN A 195 7.52 -75.26 20.64
C GLN A 195 8.63 -74.33 20.12
N HIS A 196 8.22 -73.06 20.03
CA HIS A 196 8.86 -71.82 20.50
C HIS A 196 10.39 -71.66 20.41
N THR A 197 10.81 -70.61 19.68
CA THR A 197 11.84 -69.66 20.16
C THR A 197 11.70 -68.31 19.43
N ALA A 198 12.06 -67.25 20.13
CA ALA A 198 11.81 -65.85 19.82
C ALA A 198 12.99 -65.13 19.11
N GLU A 199 12.61 -64.00 18.48
CA GLU A 199 13.33 -62.73 18.35
C GLU A 199 14.56 -62.52 17.42
N ILE A 200 14.61 -61.24 17.00
CA ILE A 200 15.74 -60.35 16.67
C ILE A 200 15.87 -59.94 15.18
N GLU A 201 15.57 -58.64 14.96
CA GLU A 201 15.88 -57.83 13.77
C GLU A 201 17.39 -57.68 13.56
N VAL A 202 17.83 -57.71 12.29
CA VAL A 202 19.11 -57.13 11.88
C VAL A 202 18.94 -56.43 10.53
N THR A 203 19.06 -55.10 10.53
CA THR A 203 19.34 -54.29 9.35
C THR A 203 20.78 -53.79 9.43
N THR A 204 21.56 -53.98 8.37
CA THR A 204 22.72 -53.17 7.94
C THR A 204 23.12 -53.71 6.55
N THR A 205 22.83 -52.98 5.47
CA THR A 205 23.71 -52.05 4.73
C THR A 205 25.01 -52.67 4.23
N ASP A 206 25.12 -52.84 2.91
CA ASP A 206 26.40 -52.71 2.23
C ASP A 206 26.25 -51.87 0.96
N ASN A 207 26.97 -50.76 0.99
CA ASN A 207 27.18 -49.79 -0.08
C ASN A 207 28.17 -50.36 -1.09
N VAL A 208 27.90 -50.20 -2.39
CA VAL A 208 28.96 -49.96 -3.38
C VAL A 208 28.57 -48.76 -4.21
N SER A 209 29.19 -47.64 -3.89
CA SER A 209 29.30 -46.45 -4.75
C SER A 209 30.52 -46.60 -5.66
N LEU A 210 30.50 -45.97 -6.84
CA LEU A 210 31.52 -45.03 -7.35
C LEU A 210 31.11 -44.64 -8.80
N LEU A 211 30.68 -43.38 -9.01
CA LEU A 211 31.38 -42.28 -9.71
C LEU A 211 31.34 -42.39 -11.25
N PHE A 212 31.21 -41.36 -12.07
CA PHE A 212 31.04 -39.89 -12.01
C PHE A 212 30.57 -39.50 -13.43
N MET A 213 29.79 -38.44 -13.62
CA MET A 213 29.95 -37.55 -14.79
C MET A 213 29.65 -36.11 -14.40
N GLU A 214 30.52 -35.23 -14.88
CA GLU A 214 30.78 -33.83 -14.55
C GLU A 214 29.66 -32.85 -14.96
N PHE A 215 29.57 -31.68 -14.32
CA PHE A 215 30.17 -30.41 -14.79
C PHE A 215 29.70 -29.20 -13.96
N TYR A 216 30.69 -28.35 -13.63
CA TYR A 216 30.67 -27.02 -12.97
C TYR A 216 30.34 -26.92 -11.48
#